data_AF-A0A7C4QKE1-F1
#
_entry.id   AF-A0A7C4QKE1-F1
#
_cell.length_a   1.000
_cell.length_b   1.000
_cell.length_c   1.000
_cell.angle_alpha   90.00
_cell.angle_beta   90.00
_cell.angle_gamma   90.00
#
_symmetry.space_group_name_H-M   'P 1'
#
loop_
_entity.id
_entity.type
_entity.pdbx_description
1 polymer ?
#
loop_
_entity_poly.entity_id
_entity_poly.type
_entity_poly.pdbx_seq_one_letter_code
_entity_poly.pdbx_strand_id
1 'polypeptide(L)' 'MNASPRPLRLIVQIPCLNEAETLPATIADIPRHIPGIAAVELLVIDDGSTDATVSVA' A
#
# COMPACT_ATOMS: atom_id res chain seq x y z
N MET A 1 -22.31 19.66 20.44
CA MET A 1 -21.42 18.48 20.46
C MET A 1 -20.50 18.60 19.26
N ASN A 2 -19.24 18.99 19.44
CA ASN A 2 -18.27 18.97 18.34
C ASN A 2 -17.64 17.58 18.30
N ALA A 3 -17.77 16.89 17.17
CA ALA A 3 -17.06 15.64 16.96
C ALA A 3 -15.55 15.93 16.94
N SER A 4 -14.78 15.21 17.76
CA SER A 4 -13.32 15.23 17.66
C SER A 4 -12.88 14.82 16.25
N PRO A 5 -11.83 15.44 15.68
CA PRO A 5 -11.38 15.10 14.34
C PRO A 5 -11.00 13.61 14.28
N ARG A 6 -11.51 12.90 13.27
CA ARG A 6 -11.14 11.51 13.04
C ARG A 6 -9.68 11.44 12.61
N PRO A 7 -8.91 10.44 13.11
CA PRO A 7 -7.53 10.27 12.69
C PRO A 7 -7.44 10.05 11.18
N LEU A 8 -6.55 10.80 10.52
CA LEU A 8 -6.32 10.70 9.09
C LEU A 8 -5.59 9.40 8.76
N ARG A 9 -6.07 8.65 7.77
CA ARG A 9 -5.41 7.44 7.26
C ARG A 9 -5.05 7.64 5.80
N LEU A 10 -3.90 7.14 5.40
CA LEU A 10 -3.43 7.11 4.01
C LEU A 10 -3.53 5.67 3.50
N ILE A 11 -4.13 5.49 2.33
CA ILE A 11 -4.09 4.22 1.59
C ILE A 11 -3.22 4.41 0.35
N VAL A 12 -2.19 3.56 0.20
CA VAL A 12 -1.38 3.50 -1.01
C VAL A 12 -1.88 2.32 -1.82
N GLN A 13 -2.43 2.61 -3.00
CA GLN A 13 -2.89 1.60 -3.94
C GLN A 13 -1.78 1.30 -4.93
N ILE A 14 -1.48 0.01 -5.10
CA ILE A 14 -0.39 -0.47 -5.94
C ILE A 14 -0.99 -1.46 -6.95
N PRO A 15 -1.46 -0.99 -8.12
CA PRO A 15 -1.81 -1.90 -9.21
C PRO A 15 -0.54 -2.58 -9.74
N CYS A 16 -0.60 -3.89 -9.94
CA CYS A 16 0.54 -4.70 -10.37
C CYS A 16 0.14 -5.64 -11.51
N LEU A 17 0.95 -5.69 -12.57
CA LEU A 17 0.88 -6.69 -13.62
C LEU A 17 2.29 -7.23 -13.88
N ASN A 18 2.56 -8.45 -13.40
CA ASN A 18 3.85 -9.12 -13.53
C ASN A 18 5.04 -8.36 -12.92
N GLU A 19 4.90 -7.96 -11.66
CA GLU A 19 5.87 -7.16 -10.89
C GLU A 19 6.57 -8.00 -9.80
N ALA A 20 6.72 -9.32 -9.98
CA ALA A 20 7.26 -10.20 -8.92
C ALA A 20 8.68 -9.81 -8.45
N GLU A 21 9.49 -9.20 -9.32
CA GLU A 21 10.86 -8.80 -9.03
C GLU A 21 10.96 -7.43 -8.34
N THR A 22 9.96 -6.58 -8.53
CA THR A 22 9.99 -5.12 -8.23
C THR A 22 9.02 -4.74 -7.11
N LEU A 23 7.91 -5.47 -6.95
CA LEU A 23 6.90 -5.23 -5.93
C LEU A 23 7.47 -5.25 -4.50
N PRO A 24 8.35 -6.19 -4.10
CA PRO A 24 8.91 -6.20 -2.75
C PRO A 24 9.70 -4.94 -2.42
N ALA A 25 10.49 -4.43 -3.36
CA ALA A 25 11.25 -3.18 -3.18
C ALA A 25 10.30 -1.98 -3.10
N THR A 26 9.27 -1.94 -3.96
CA THR A 26 8.24 -0.90 -3.94
C THR A 26 7.51 -0.84 -2.59
N ILE A 27 7.10 -1.99 -2.04
CA ILE A 27 6.46 -2.09 -0.71
C ILE A 27 7.41 -1.65 0.41
N ALA A 28 8.70 -1.97 0.29
CA ALA A 28 9.73 -1.60 1.27
C ALA A 28 10.01 -0.10 1.30
N ASP A 29 9.96 0.57 0.14
CA ASP A 29 10.21 2.00 0.01
C ASP A 29 9.05 2.87 0.53
N ILE A 30 7.85 2.30 0.71
CA ILE A 30 6.70 3.05 1.22
C ILE A 30 6.86 3.31 2.74
N PRO A 31 6.87 4.59 3.19
CA PRO A 31 6.99 4.92 4.60
C PRO A 31 5.82 4.38 5.43
N ARG A 32 6.13 3.69 6.53
CA ARG A 32 5.10 3.22 7.49
C ARG A 32 4.66 4.29 8.48
N HIS A 33 5.41 5.38 8.59
CA HIS A 33 5.11 6.50 9.46
C HIS A 33 5.27 7.82 8.72
N ILE A 34 4.24 8.66 8.79
CA ILE A 34 4.22 10.02 8.22
C ILE A 34 3.62 10.95 9.28
N PRO A 35 4.28 12.06 9.64
CA PRO A 35 3.75 13.02 10.60
C PRO A 35 2.33 13.49 10.21
N GLY A 36 1.39 13.39 11.15
CA GLY A 36 -0.01 13.77 10.92
C GLY A 36 -0.90 12.70 10.27
N ILE A 37 -0.33 11.54 9.88
CA ILE A 37 -1.08 10.38 9.39
C ILE A 37 -1.06 9.29 10.46
N ALA A 38 -2.25 8.85 10.88
CA ALA A 38 -2.40 7.84 11.93
C ALA A 38 -2.01 6.43 11.45
N ALA A 39 -2.25 6.12 10.17
CA ALA A 39 -1.90 4.84 9.57
C ALA A 39 -1.64 4.99 8.07
N VAL A 40 -0.63 4.26 7.58
CA VAL A 40 -0.39 4.01 6.16
C VAL A 40 -0.78 2.56 5.88
N GLU A 41 -1.82 2.36 5.09
CA GLU A 41 -2.34 1.07 4.66
C GLU A 41 -1.94 0.83 3.20
N LEU A 42 -1.54 -0.41 2.86
CA LEU A 42 -1.20 -0.80 1.50
C LEU A 42 -2.33 -1.64 0.91
N LEU A 43 -2.68 -1.38 -0.35
CA LEU A 43 -3.61 -2.19 -1.12
C LEU A 43 -2.95 -2.54 -2.46
N VAL A 44 -2.43 -3.77 -2.54
CA VAL A 44 -1.95 -4.33 -3.80
C VAL A 44 -3.16 -4.83 -4.60
N ILE A 45 -3.24 -4.43 -5.87
CA ILE A 45 -4.31 -4.79 -6.79
C ILE A 45 -3.66 -5.57 -7.93
N ASP A 46 -3.86 -6.88 -7.97
CA ASP A 46 -3.41 -7.70 -9.09
C ASP A 46 -4.25 -7.39 -10.34
N ASP A 47 -3.59 -6.94 -11.40
CA ASP A 47 -4.19 -6.55 -12.68
C ASP A 47 -4.05 -7.68 -13.72
N GLY A 48 -4.17 -8.93 -13.27
CA GLY A 48 -4.12 -10.12 -14.11
C GLY A 48 -2.71 -10.68 -14.31
N SER A 49 -1.88 -10.70 -13.27
CA SER A 49 -0.53 -11.26 -13.35
C SER A 49 -0.56 -12.76 -13.64
N THR A 50 0.41 -13.21 -14.43
CA THR A 50 0.64 -14.63 -14.75
C THR A 50 1.95 -15.15 -14.16
N ASP A 51 2.74 -14.27 -13.53
CA ASP A 51 3.96 -14.61 -12.81
C ASP A 51 3.70 -14.77 -11.29
N ALA A 52 4.77 -14.71 -10.49
CA ALA A 52 4.71 -14.86 -9.04
C ALA A 52 4.31 -13.58 -8.27
N THR A 53 3.80 -12.52 -8.91
CA THR A 53 3.46 -11.23 -8.27
C THR A 53 2.58 -11.41 -7.03
N VAL A 54 1.53 -12.23 -7.13
CA VAL A 54 0.61 -12.49 -6.01
C VAL A 54 1.31 -13.16 -4.82
N SER A 55 2.36 -13.95 -5.06
CA SER A 55 3.08 -14.67 -4.00
C SER A 55 4.04 -13.77 -3.21
N VAL A 56 4.40 -12.60 -3.74
CA VAL A 56 5.37 -11.68 -3.13
C VAL A 56 4.75 -10.38 -2.61
N ALA A 57 3.42 -10.24 -2.75
CA ALA A 57 2.63 -9.11 -2.28
C ALA A 57 2.39 -9.12 -0.75
#